data_AF-A0A1B6LFS1-F1
#
_entry.id   AF-A0A1B6LFS1-F1
#
_cell.length_a   1.000
_cell.length_b   1.000
_cell.length_c   1.000
_cell.angle_alpha   90.00
_cell.angle_beta   90.00
_cell.angle_gamma   90.00
#
_symmetry.space_group_name_H-M   'P 1'
#
loop_
_entity.id
_entity.type
_entity.pdbx_description
1 polymer ?
#
loop_
_entity_poly.entity_id
_entity_poly.type
_entity_poly.pdbx_seq_one_letter_code
_entity_poly.pdbx_strand_id
1 'polypeptide(L)'
;GDNRRMSAGVAVAFKKQFGKPEKSDCLNDHLAYKKSATGAGVYSLLTKPRYYLKPSEISYTHSFNSVTQDFKKREYKHLICSPMGCTRDQIKPETFINNLWKFQRSTGAMITVVTFKENSLRTFWNGWSHEEFSNKLKYLIAAERRGTTPSEALSPENSSSLDEQSVMRPVEKSFHQPQENANSSEHHSPVIAPGQHSYASAVSGVVGANQSVCCPSPRDSEVLNKSQSVRHSAGNSQQLCQVQENLIF
;
A
#
# COMPACT_ATOMS: atom_id res chain seq x y z
N GLY A 1 18.35 8.24 -20.68
CA GLY A 1 17.91 6.85 -20.45
C GLY A 1 17.09 6.80 -19.18
N ASP A 2 15.99 6.06 -19.19
CA ASP A 2 15.06 6.01 -18.06
C ASP A 2 15.62 5.15 -16.90
N ASN A 3 15.93 5.77 -15.76
CA ASN A 3 16.62 5.09 -14.64
C ASN A 3 15.71 4.26 -13.71
N ARG A 4 14.42 4.09 -14.03
CA ARG A 4 13.53 3.23 -13.22
C ARG A 4 14.04 1.78 -13.16
N ARG A 5 14.11 1.16 -11.98
CA ARG A 5 14.62 -0.22 -11.80
C ARG A 5 13.58 -1.10 -11.14
N MET A 6 13.28 -2.23 -11.76
CA MET A 6 12.42 -3.31 -11.25
C MET A 6 13.26 -4.60 -11.19
N SER A 7 14.11 -4.71 -10.18
CA SER A 7 15.18 -5.72 -10.12
C SER A 7 15.06 -6.74 -8.99
N ALA A 8 14.02 -6.67 -8.15
CA ALA A 8 13.76 -7.68 -7.12
C ALA A 8 12.26 -7.78 -6.77
N GLY A 9 11.89 -8.90 -6.15
CA GLY A 9 10.54 -9.19 -5.68
C GLY A 9 9.50 -9.22 -6.81
N VAL A 10 8.23 -8.94 -6.45
CA VAL A 10 7.08 -8.91 -7.36
C VAL A 10 7.31 -8.00 -8.58
N ALA A 11 8.11 -6.94 -8.43
CA ALA A 11 8.43 -6.04 -9.53
C ALA A 11 9.15 -6.74 -10.70
N VAL A 12 9.92 -7.81 -10.45
CA VAL A 12 10.60 -8.56 -11.52
C VAL A 12 9.59 -9.35 -12.34
N ALA A 13 8.63 -10.00 -11.69
CA ALA A 13 7.55 -10.71 -12.37
C ALA A 13 6.71 -9.76 -13.23
N PHE A 14 6.34 -8.60 -12.67
CA PHE A 14 5.62 -7.56 -13.42
C PHE A 14 6.43 -7.02 -14.60
N LYS A 15 7.74 -6.78 -14.43
CA LYS A 15 8.62 -6.36 -15.53
C LYS A 15 8.66 -7.40 -16.65
N LYS A 16 8.74 -8.69 -16.29
CA LYS A 16 8.75 -9.79 -17.27
C LYS A 16 7.43 -9.86 -18.05
N GLN A 17 6.30 -9.68 -17.36
CA GLN A 17 4.98 -9.84 -17.95
C GLN A 17 4.47 -8.59 -18.71
N PHE A 18 4.70 -7.39 -18.16
CA PHE A 18 4.11 -6.14 -18.66
C PHE A 18 5.16 -5.14 -19.16
N GLY A 19 6.43 -5.51 -19.11
CA GLY A 19 7.54 -4.59 -19.34
C GLY A 19 7.73 -3.60 -18.18
N LYS A 20 8.71 -2.73 -18.35
CA LYS A 20 8.93 -1.61 -17.43
C LYS A 20 8.02 -0.43 -17.83
N PRO A 21 7.51 0.36 -16.88
CA PRO A 21 6.86 1.63 -17.21
C PRO A 21 7.80 2.58 -17.96
N GLU A 22 7.31 3.12 -19.06
CA GLU A 22 7.97 4.14 -19.88
C GLU A 22 7.55 5.54 -19.47
N LYS A 23 8.22 6.59 -19.97
CA LYS A 23 7.95 7.98 -19.51
C LYS A 23 6.57 8.44 -19.98
N SER A 24 6.17 7.97 -21.15
CA SER A 24 4.82 8.07 -21.71
C SER A 24 3.76 7.39 -20.84
N ASP A 25 4.11 6.36 -20.07
CA ASP A 25 3.20 5.67 -19.16
C ASP A 25 2.98 6.44 -17.84
N CYS A 26 3.82 7.44 -17.52
CA CYS A 26 3.66 8.23 -16.30
C CYS A 26 2.46 9.16 -16.42
N LEU A 27 1.48 8.98 -15.53
CA LEU A 27 0.35 9.90 -15.41
C LEU A 27 0.73 11.16 -14.62
N ASN A 28 1.61 11.00 -13.63
CA ASN A 28 2.21 12.07 -12.83
C ASN A 28 3.48 11.56 -12.11
N ASP A 29 4.04 12.36 -11.21
CA ASP A 29 5.26 12.02 -10.46
C ASP A 29 5.09 10.90 -9.42
N HIS A 30 3.86 10.46 -9.17
CA HIS A 30 3.51 9.46 -8.16
C HIS A 30 2.87 8.20 -8.77
N LEU A 31 2.60 8.20 -10.08
CA LEU A 31 1.88 7.12 -10.72
C LEU A 31 2.24 6.95 -12.20
N ALA A 32 2.50 5.71 -12.58
CA ALA A 32 2.44 5.27 -13.97
C ALA A 32 1.31 4.25 -14.18
N TYR A 33 0.81 4.17 -15.40
CA TYR A 33 -0.30 3.30 -15.78
C TYR A 33 -0.05 2.69 -17.17
N LYS A 34 -0.33 1.40 -17.30
CA LYS A 34 -0.36 0.69 -18.58
C LYS A 34 -1.63 -0.12 -18.70
N LYS A 35 -2.22 -0.17 -19.89
CA LYS A 35 -3.32 -1.12 -20.18
C LYS A 35 -2.73 -2.40 -20.74
N SER A 36 -3.11 -3.55 -20.21
CA SER A 36 -2.74 -4.86 -20.77
C SER A 36 -3.57 -5.17 -22.02
N ALA A 37 -3.12 -6.14 -22.82
CA ALA A 37 -3.88 -6.66 -23.95
C ALA A 37 -5.22 -7.28 -23.54
N THR A 38 -5.32 -7.80 -22.33
CA THR A 38 -6.56 -8.36 -21.75
C THR A 38 -7.52 -7.30 -21.21
N GLY A 39 -7.16 -6.02 -21.30
CA GLY A 39 -7.97 -4.90 -20.82
C GLY A 39 -7.74 -4.53 -19.35
N ALA A 40 -6.97 -5.32 -18.59
CA ALA A 40 -6.58 -5.03 -17.22
C ALA A 40 -5.68 -3.78 -17.15
N GLY A 41 -5.81 -3.01 -16.08
CA GLY A 41 -4.98 -1.83 -15.82
C GLY A 41 -3.82 -2.19 -14.90
N VAL A 42 -2.59 -1.93 -15.32
CA VAL A 42 -1.38 -2.12 -14.50
C VAL A 42 -0.89 -0.75 -14.03
N TYR A 43 -1.07 -0.49 -12.74
CA TYR A 43 -0.54 0.70 -12.09
C TYR A 43 0.89 0.46 -11.62
N SER A 44 1.67 1.52 -11.50
CA SER A 44 2.96 1.49 -10.82
C SER A 44 3.14 2.73 -9.95
N LEU A 45 3.10 2.54 -8.62
CA LEU A 45 3.27 3.58 -7.61
C LEU A 45 4.67 4.16 -7.63
N LEU A 46 4.82 5.43 -7.98
CA LEU A 46 6.11 6.10 -8.01
C LEU A 46 6.45 6.70 -6.62
N THR A 47 7.07 5.91 -5.75
CA THR A 47 7.12 6.18 -4.29
C THR A 47 8.44 6.77 -3.78
N LYS A 48 9.51 6.65 -4.56
CA LYS A 48 10.87 7.04 -4.17
C LYS A 48 11.48 7.92 -5.24
N PRO A 49 12.43 8.80 -4.89
CA PRO A 49 13.15 9.58 -5.88
C PRO A 49 14.42 8.92 -6.41
N ARG A 50 14.87 7.81 -5.81
CA ARG A 50 15.94 6.92 -6.31
C ARG A 50 15.68 5.48 -5.89
N TYR A 51 16.10 4.51 -6.69
CA TYR A 51 15.76 3.09 -6.45
C TYR A 51 16.34 2.53 -5.12
N TYR A 52 17.50 3.03 -4.70
CA TYR A 52 18.20 2.57 -3.49
C TYR A 52 17.71 3.26 -2.21
N LEU A 53 16.94 4.35 -2.33
CA LEU A 53 16.34 5.02 -1.18
C LEU A 53 15.10 4.26 -0.70
N LYS A 54 14.68 4.50 0.54
CA LYS A 54 13.38 4.03 1.04
C LYS A 54 12.31 5.08 0.73
N PRO A 55 11.04 4.68 0.52
CA PRO A 55 9.97 5.64 0.34
C PRO A 55 9.64 6.26 1.70
N SER A 56 9.27 7.54 1.71
CA SER A 56 8.63 8.11 2.88
C SER A 56 7.18 7.61 2.97
N GLU A 57 6.62 7.54 4.18
CA GLU A 57 5.19 7.22 4.34
C GLU A 57 4.29 8.24 3.60
N ILE A 58 4.71 9.51 3.51
CA ILE A 58 4.00 10.58 2.82
C ILE A 58 3.97 10.33 1.30
N SER A 59 5.14 10.11 0.67
CA SER A 59 5.22 9.84 -0.77
C SER A 59 4.48 8.56 -1.17
N TYR A 60 4.50 7.55 -0.30
CA TYR A 60 3.71 6.33 -0.46
C TYR A 60 2.20 6.62 -0.44
N THR A 61 1.74 7.40 0.53
CA THR A 61 0.33 7.81 0.65
C THR A 61 -0.13 8.66 -0.53
N HIS A 62 0.70 9.59 -1.02
CA HIS A 62 0.40 10.38 -2.22
C HIS A 62 0.24 9.50 -3.48
N SER A 63 1.07 8.46 -3.60
CA SER A 63 0.96 7.50 -4.70
C SER A 63 -0.37 6.73 -4.64
N PHE A 64 -0.81 6.34 -3.44
CA PHE A 64 -2.13 5.72 -3.23
C PHE A 64 -3.29 6.65 -3.56
N ASN A 65 -3.21 7.92 -3.18
CA ASN A 65 -4.22 8.92 -3.52
C ASN A 65 -4.33 9.09 -5.05
N SER A 66 -3.19 9.11 -5.74
CA SER A 66 -3.14 9.17 -7.20
C SER A 66 -3.80 7.95 -7.85
N VAL A 67 -3.53 6.73 -7.35
CA VAL A 67 -4.22 5.52 -7.84
C VAL A 67 -5.71 5.61 -7.58
N THR A 68 -6.13 6.05 -6.40
CA THR A 68 -7.55 6.18 -6.04
C THR A 68 -8.29 7.07 -7.05
N GLN A 69 -7.71 8.22 -7.40
CA GLN A 69 -8.32 9.16 -8.34
C GLN A 69 -8.42 8.56 -9.77
N ASP A 70 -7.32 8.01 -10.29
CA ASP A 70 -7.32 7.45 -11.65
C ASP A 70 -8.18 6.18 -11.75
N PHE A 71 -8.19 5.35 -10.70
CA PHE A 71 -9.02 4.15 -10.63
C PHE A 71 -10.51 4.46 -10.68
N LYS A 72 -10.96 5.53 -9.98
CA LYS A 72 -12.35 6.03 -10.10
C LYS A 72 -12.65 6.52 -11.51
N LYS A 73 -11.76 7.33 -12.08
CA LYS A 73 -11.92 7.89 -13.42
C LYS A 73 -12.07 6.81 -14.48
N ARG A 74 -11.42 5.65 -14.29
CA ARG A 74 -11.51 4.48 -15.16
C ARG A 74 -12.63 3.51 -14.81
N GLU A 75 -13.40 3.81 -13.77
CA GLU A 75 -14.54 3.02 -13.30
C GLU A 75 -14.21 1.56 -12.99
N TYR A 76 -12.95 1.29 -12.60
CA TYR A 76 -12.55 -0.05 -12.19
C TYR A 76 -13.29 -0.50 -10.92
N LYS A 77 -13.47 -1.81 -10.79
CA LYS A 77 -14.27 -2.42 -9.72
C LYS A 77 -13.47 -3.35 -8.80
N HIS A 78 -12.27 -3.76 -9.22
CA HIS A 78 -11.46 -4.72 -8.48
C HIS A 78 -9.98 -4.36 -8.54
N LEU A 79 -9.37 -4.21 -7.37
CA LEU A 79 -7.93 -4.04 -7.19
C LEU A 79 -7.30 -5.35 -6.72
N ILE A 80 -6.26 -5.82 -7.41
CA ILE A 80 -5.43 -6.95 -6.96
C ILE A 80 -4.02 -6.42 -6.70
N CYS A 81 -3.52 -6.62 -5.48
CA CYS A 81 -2.21 -6.10 -5.10
C CYS A 81 -1.46 -7.07 -4.19
N SER A 82 -0.13 -7.03 -4.26
CA SER A 82 0.72 -7.57 -3.19
C SER A 82 0.79 -6.58 -2.03
N PRO A 83 1.28 -6.96 -0.83
CA PRO A 83 1.61 -6.04 0.26
C PRO A 83 2.86 -5.22 -0.10
N MET A 84 2.68 -4.35 -1.07
CA MET A 84 3.74 -3.66 -1.77
C MET A 84 4.45 -2.70 -0.82
N GLY A 85 5.78 -2.74 -0.89
CA GLY A 85 6.63 -1.90 -0.05
C GLY A 85 6.76 -2.33 1.42
N CYS A 86 5.94 -3.26 1.92
CA CYS A 86 6.01 -3.69 3.32
C CYS A 86 7.28 -4.47 3.68
N THR A 87 7.92 -5.10 2.69
CA THR A 87 9.11 -5.94 2.90
C THR A 87 10.38 -5.16 2.66
N ARG A 88 10.77 -4.99 1.39
CA ARG A 88 12.03 -4.35 1.01
C ARG A 88 12.05 -2.86 1.32
N ASP A 89 10.90 -2.20 1.23
CA ASP A 89 10.82 -0.74 1.32
C ASP A 89 10.43 -0.24 2.70
N GLN A 90 10.22 -1.16 3.66
CA GLN A 90 9.98 -0.87 5.08
C GLN A 90 8.76 0.02 5.34
N ILE A 91 7.76 -0.02 4.45
CA ILE A 91 6.46 0.57 4.74
C ILE A 91 5.78 -0.27 5.81
N LYS A 92 5.25 0.39 6.85
CA LYS A 92 4.55 -0.33 7.92
C LYS A 92 3.29 -1.01 7.37
N PRO A 93 2.99 -2.26 7.77
CA PRO A 93 1.73 -2.92 7.41
C PRO A 93 0.50 -2.06 7.72
N GLU A 94 0.51 -1.33 8.83
CA GLU A 94 -0.55 -0.40 9.23
C GLU A 94 -0.77 0.71 8.18
N THR A 95 0.29 1.33 7.69
CA THR A 95 0.22 2.37 6.65
C THR A 95 -0.33 1.80 5.33
N PHE A 96 0.07 0.58 4.97
CA PHE A 96 -0.47 -0.11 3.80
C PHE A 96 -1.98 -0.40 3.94
N ILE A 97 -2.41 -0.99 5.06
CA ILE A 97 -3.81 -1.34 5.29
C ILE A 97 -4.69 -0.09 5.38
N ASN A 98 -4.26 0.96 6.07
CA ASN A 98 -4.99 2.23 6.15
C ASN A 98 -5.22 2.84 4.76
N ASN A 99 -4.21 2.80 3.89
CA ASN A 99 -4.34 3.29 2.52
C ASN A 99 -5.28 2.42 1.68
N LEU A 100 -5.25 1.08 1.83
CA LEU A 100 -6.22 0.20 1.17
C LEU A 100 -7.65 0.45 1.66
N TRP A 101 -7.84 0.67 2.96
CA TRP A 101 -9.16 0.95 3.53
C TRP A 101 -9.74 2.26 2.99
N LYS A 102 -8.93 3.34 2.98
CA LYS A 102 -9.29 4.62 2.35
C LYS A 102 -9.61 4.46 0.87
N PHE A 103 -8.78 3.71 0.14
CA PHE A 103 -9.01 3.40 -1.28
C PHE A 103 -10.36 2.68 -1.45
N GLN A 104 -10.64 1.64 -0.66
CA GLN A 104 -11.88 0.86 -0.73
C GLN A 104 -13.11 1.75 -0.50
N ARG A 105 -13.12 2.51 0.60
CA ARG A 105 -14.24 3.39 0.95
C ARG A 105 -14.48 4.47 -0.10
N SER A 106 -13.40 4.97 -0.70
CA SER A 106 -13.48 6.00 -1.71
C SER A 106 -14.02 5.45 -3.03
N THR A 107 -13.57 4.27 -3.46
CA THR A 107 -13.86 3.71 -4.79
C THR A 107 -15.06 2.76 -4.82
N GLY A 108 -15.43 2.15 -3.69
CA GLY A 108 -16.37 1.03 -3.66
C GLY A 108 -15.87 -0.20 -4.43
N ALA A 109 -14.55 -0.34 -4.56
CA ALA A 109 -13.94 -1.45 -5.28
C ALA A 109 -13.65 -2.63 -4.35
N MET A 110 -13.78 -3.84 -4.88
CA MET A 110 -13.26 -5.04 -4.23
C MET A 110 -11.73 -4.98 -4.18
N ILE A 111 -11.14 -5.52 -3.12
CA ILE A 111 -9.68 -5.60 -2.98
C ILE A 111 -9.27 -7.04 -2.68
N THR A 112 -8.32 -7.56 -3.47
CA THR A 112 -7.64 -8.82 -3.18
C THR A 112 -6.18 -8.53 -2.89
N VAL A 113 -5.73 -8.89 -1.69
CA VAL A 113 -4.32 -8.83 -1.31
C VAL A 113 -3.73 -10.22 -1.50
N VAL A 114 -2.77 -10.34 -2.42
CA VAL A 114 -2.09 -11.60 -2.70
C VAL A 114 -0.78 -11.65 -1.95
N THR A 115 -0.58 -12.72 -1.18
CA THR A 115 0.68 -13.01 -0.49
C THR A 115 1.26 -14.34 -0.99
N PHE A 116 2.58 -14.44 -0.98
CA PHE A 116 3.29 -15.63 -1.41
C PHE A 116 4.42 -15.94 -0.45
N LYS A 117 4.50 -17.20 -0.02
CA LYS A 117 5.56 -17.72 0.82
C LYS A 117 6.82 -17.91 -0.04
N GLU A 118 7.58 -16.84 -0.20
CA GLU A 118 8.88 -16.90 -0.86
C GLU A 118 9.83 -17.78 -0.02
N ASN A 119 10.43 -18.80 -0.64
CA ASN A 119 11.54 -19.57 -0.07
C ASN A 119 12.80 -18.69 -0.06
N SER A 120 12.78 -17.64 0.75
CA SER A 120 13.87 -16.69 0.92
C SER A 120 14.70 -17.11 2.13
N LEU A 121 16.02 -17.21 1.96
CA LEU A 121 16.96 -17.33 3.08
C LEU A 121 17.01 -16.05 3.94
N ARG A 122 16.48 -14.93 3.42
CA ARG A 122 16.39 -13.67 4.13
C ARG A 122 15.09 -13.61 4.90
N THR A 123 15.16 -13.20 6.16
CA THR A 123 14.00 -12.90 7.00
C THR A 123 13.24 -11.69 6.46
N PHE A 124 11.92 -11.59 6.73
CA PHE A 124 11.14 -10.42 6.35
C PHE A 124 11.56 -9.20 7.17
N TRP A 125 10.94 -8.05 6.88
CA TRP A 125 11.09 -6.83 7.67
C TRP A 125 10.96 -7.13 9.17
N ASN A 126 11.90 -6.64 9.98
CA ASN A 126 12.01 -6.88 11.43
C ASN A 126 12.19 -8.36 11.85
N GLY A 127 12.62 -9.24 10.95
CA GLY A 127 12.89 -10.64 11.30
C GLY A 127 11.65 -11.54 11.25
N TRP A 128 10.49 -11.03 10.84
CA TRP A 128 9.26 -11.84 10.79
C TRP A 128 9.38 -13.00 9.79
N SER A 129 8.72 -14.10 10.12
CA SER A 129 8.37 -15.15 9.17
C SER A 129 7.22 -14.69 8.26
N HIS A 130 7.04 -15.38 7.12
CA HIS A 130 5.89 -15.12 6.25
C HIS A 130 4.56 -15.29 6.99
N GLU A 131 4.48 -16.29 7.88
CA GLU A 131 3.27 -16.58 8.65
C GLU A 131 2.92 -15.45 9.61
N GLU A 132 3.88 -14.96 10.38
CA GLU A 132 3.68 -13.82 11.28
C GLU A 132 3.23 -12.58 10.51
N PHE A 133 3.88 -12.31 9.37
CA PHE A 133 3.52 -11.19 8.51
C PHE A 133 2.09 -11.31 7.94
N SER A 134 1.71 -12.48 7.43
CA SER A 134 0.37 -12.74 6.92
C SER A 134 -0.68 -12.66 8.03
N ASN A 135 -0.39 -13.18 9.21
CA ASN A 135 -1.28 -13.11 10.38
C ASN A 135 -1.48 -11.67 10.83
N LYS A 136 -0.42 -10.84 10.84
CA LYS A 136 -0.51 -9.41 11.13
C LYS A 136 -1.39 -8.68 10.10
N LEU A 137 -1.24 -8.96 8.80
CA LEU A 137 -2.09 -8.37 7.77
C LEU A 137 -3.57 -8.77 7.94
N LYS A 138 -3.85 -10.06 8.17
CA LYS A 138 -5.20 -10.57 8.44
C LYS A 138 -5.81 -9.89 9.66
N TYR A 139 -5.05 -9.76 10.75
CA TYR A 139 -5.47 -9.06 11.96
C TYR A 139 -5.83 -7.59 11.70
N LEU A 140 -4.97 -6.84 11.00
CA LEU A 140 -5.21 -5.43 10.69
C LEU A 140 -6.47 -5.25 9.83
N ILE A 141 -6.67 -6.10 8.83
CA ILE A 141 -7.89 -6.09 8.00
C ILE A 141 -9.14 -6.36 8.84
N ALA A 142 -9.07 -7.32 9.77
CA ALA A 142 -10.18 -7.62 10.67
C ALA A 142 -10.47 -6.48 11.67
N ALA A 143 -9.43 -5.79 12.15
CA ALA A 143 -9.56 -4.65 13.05
C ALA A 143 -10.29 -3.47 12.38
N GLU A 144 -9.89 -3.09 11.17
CA GLU A 144 -10.52 -2.01 10.40
C GLU A 144 -12.02 -2.27 10.15
N ARG A 145 -12.40 -3.54 9.90
CA ARG A 145 -13.81 -3.92 9.72
C ARG A 145 -14.66 -3.71 10.97
N ARG A 146 -14.08 -3.83 12.15
CA ARG A 146 -14.78 -3.61 13.43
C ARG A 146 -14.89 -2.13 13.77
N GLY A 147 -14.23 -1.24 13.03
CA GLY A 147 -14.07 0.16 13.41
C GLY A 147 -13.22 0.34 14.67
N THR A 148 -12.49 -0.70 15.10
CA THR A 148 -11.61 -0.63 16.26
C THR A 148 -10.28 -0.04 15.83
N THR A 149 -9.92 1.13 16.34
CA THR A 149 -8.59 1.70 16.12
C THR A 149 -7.53 0.77 16.70
N PRO A 150 -6.57 0.26 15.90
CA PRO A 150 -5.57 -0.71 16.37
C PRO A 150 -4.70 -0.26 17.55
N SER A 151 -4.68 1.05 17.83
CA SER A 151 -3.86 1.64 18.91
C SER A 151 -4.30 1.26 20.32
N GLU A 152 -5.54 0.78 20.52
CA GLU A 152 -6.04 0.41 21.85
C GLU A 152 -5.95 -1.09 22.14
N ALA A 153 -5.81 -1.94 21.12
CA ALA A 153 -5.97 -3.39 21.25
C ALA A 153 -4.66 -4.17 21.53
N LEU A 154 -3.52 -3.49 21.65
CA LEU A 154 -2.20 -4.12 21.83
C LEU A 154 -1.46 -3.66 23.09
N SER A 155 -2.14 -3.05 24.07
CA SER A 155 -1.61 -2.96 25.42
C SER A 155 -1.99 -4.24 26.17
N PRO A 156 -1.09 -5.23 26.32
CA PRO A 156 -1.27 -6.25 27.33
C PRO A 156 -1.21 -5.54 28.68
N GLU A 157 -2.36 -5.42 29.35
CA GLU A 157 -2.39 -4.95 30.72
C GLU A 157 -1.62 -5.96 31.58
N ASN A 158 -0.40 -5.55 31.95
CA ASN A 158 0.40 -6.17 32.99
C ASN A 158 -0.34 -5.97 34.32
N SER A 159 -1.27 -6.87 34.64
CA SER A 159 -1.75 -7.08 35.99
C SER A 159 -0.74 -7.93 36.77
N SER A 160 0.39 -7.32 37.14
CA SER A 160 1.28 -7.85 38.16
C SER A 160 1.31 -6.86 39.33
N SER A 161 0.34 -6.99 40.24
CA SER A 161 0.49 -6.51 41.60
C SER A 161 1.45 -7.44 42.33
N LEU A 162 2.70 -7.01 42.52
CA LEU A 162 3.60 -7.60 43.50
C LEU A 162 4.27 -6.47 44.28
N ASP A 163 3.91 -6.45 45.55
CA ASP A 163 4.67 -6.09 46.74
C ASP A 163 5.63 -4.89 46.68
N GLU A 164 5.21 -3.85 47.40
CA GLU A 164 6.11 -2.91 48.05
C GLU A 164 7.07 -3.65 49.00
N GLN A 165 8.35 -3.69 48.66
CA GLN A 165 9.41 -3.67 49.68
C GLN A 165 10.43 -2.58 49.36
N SER A 166 10.30 -1.54 50.19
CA SER A 166 11.33 -0.59 50.62
C SER A 166 12.72 -1.23 50.80
N VAL A 167 13.78 -0.53 50.35
CA VAL A 167 14.98 -0.16 51.15
C VAL A 167 16.11 0.37 50.24
N MET A 168 16.51 1.62 50.52
CA MET A 168 17.80 2.33 50.36
C MET A 168 18.60 2.42 49.02
N ARG A 169 18.81 3.69 48.61
CA ARG A 169 19.98 4.23 47.87
C ARG A 169 21.13 4.53 48.88
N PRO A 170 22.33 5.07 48.51
CA PRO A 170 22.99 5.28 47.20
C PRO A 170 24.47 4.80 47.18
N VAL A 171 25.06 4.59 45.99
CA VAL A 171 26.52 4.79 45.81
C VAL A 171 26.78 5.46 44.46
N GLU A 172 27.28 6.70 44.55
CA GLU A 172 27.87 7.48 43.47
C GLU A 172 29.16 6.82 42.97
N LYS A 173 29.37 6.75 41.65
CA LYS A 173 30.72 6.78 41.06
C LYS A 173 30.74 7.52 39.73
N SER A 174 31.28 8.73 39.83
CA SER A 174 32.32 9.33 38.99
C SER A 174 32.19 9.25 37.46
N PHE A 175 31.93 10.43 36.91
CA PHE A 175 32.48 10.98 35.66
C PHE A 175 33.85 10.44 35.26
N HIS A 176 34.01 10.10 33.98
CA HIS A 176 35.23 10.31 33.19
C HIS A 176 34.83 10.65 31.74
N GLN A 177 35.04 11.91 31.34
CA GLN A 177 35.14 12.36 29.96
C GLN A 177 36.61 12.28 29.53
N PRO A 178 36.89 11.85 28.29
CA PRO A 178 38.08 12.30 27.58
C PRO A 178 37.73 13.31 26.48
N GLN A 179 38.59 14.31 26.41
CA GLN A 179 38.61 15.48 25.55
C GLN A 179 38.69 15.18 24.05
N GLU A 180 38.10 16.12 23.31
CA GLU A 180 38.60 16.80 22.11
C GLU A 180 39.77 16.19 21.35
N ASN A 181 39.56 15.98 20.05
CA ASN A 181 40.57 16.33 19.07
C ASN A 181 39.91 16.99 17.85
N ALA A 182 40.20 18.28 17.70
CA ALA A 182 39.98 19.03 16.48
C ALA A 182 40.91 18.49 15.39
N ASN A 183 40.37 18.25 14.19
CA ASN A 183 41.19 18.41 13.01
C ASN A 183 40.33 18.92 11.85
N SER A 184 40.70 20.13 11.42
CA SER A 184 40.29 20.85 10.24
C SER A 184 40.71 20.13 8.97
N SER A 185 39.83 20.09 7.96
CA SER A 185 40.24 20.04 6.56
C SER A 185 39.10 20.54 5.68
N GLU A 186 39.36 21.67 5.04
CA GLU A 186 38.62 22.23 3.92
C GLU A 186 38.52 21.22 2.77
N HIS A 187 37.39 21.21 2.03
CA HIS A 187 37.35 21.46 0.58
C HIS A 187 36.06 20.95 -0.10
N HIS A 188 35.51 21.83 -0.93
CA HIS A 188 34.63 21.61 -2.08
C HIS A 188 33.18 21.15 -1.86
N SER A 189 32.29 22.15 -1.89
CA SER A 189 30.92 22.02 -2.37
C SER A 189 30.88 21.65 -3.85
N PRO A 190 29.99 20.74 -4.27
CA PRO A 190 29.38 20.84 -5.58
C PRO A 190 27.94 21.33 -5.44
N VAL A 191 27.67 22.44 -6.11
CA VAL A 191 26.33 22.88 -6.51
C VAL A 191 25.70 21.73 -7.31
N ILE A 192 24.65 21.10 -6.77
CA ILE A 192 23.82 20.15 -7.52
C ILE A 192 22.44 20.77 -7.69
N ALA A 193 22.14 21.11 -8.94
CA ALA A 193 20.85 21.58 -9.42
C ALA A 193 19.70 20.60 -9.09
N PRO A 194 18.44 21.09 -8.99
CA PRO A 194 17.30 20.27 -8.63
C PRO A 194 16.88 19.37 -9.79
N GLY A 195 17.28 18.09 -9.74
CA GLY A 195 16.75 17.03 -10.59
C GLY A 195 15.67 16.25 -9.86
N GLN A 196 14.40 16.57 -10.15
CA GLN A 196 13.26 15.78 -9.68
C GLN A 196 13.21 14.44 -10.43
N HIS A 197 13.15 13.34 -9.67
CA HIS A 197 13.18 11.96 -10.17
C HIS A 197 12.22 11.11 -9.34
N SER A 198 11.53 10.11 -9.93
CA SER A 198 10.52 9.27 -9.23
C SER A 198 10.41 7.82 -9.78
N TYR A 199 10.02 6.82 -8.95
CA TYR A 199 10.25 5.36 -9.17
C TYR A 199 9.13 4.40 -8.70
N ALA A 200 8.81 3.40 -9.54
CA ALA A 200 7.61 2.52 -9.56
C ALA A 200 7.58 1.23 -8.68
N SER A 201 6.44 0.95 -8.04
CA SER A 201 5.98 -0.35 -7.49
C SER A 201 4.66 -0.77 -8.15
N ALA A 202 4.59 -1.93 -8.80
CA ALA A 202 3.47 -2.29 -9.67
C ALA A 202 2.26 -2.94 -8.96
N VAL A 203 1.07 -2.67 -9.46
CA VAL A 203 -0.25 -3.16 -9.02
C VAL A 203 -1.07 -3.51 -10.24
N SER A 204 -1.87 -4.58 -10.21
CA SER A 204 -2.72 -4.97 -11.35
C SER A 204 -4.20 -4.91 -10.95
N GLY A 205 -4.99 -4.07 -11.63
CA GLY A 205 -6.45 -4.12 -11.59
C GLY A 205 -6.95 -5.03 -12.70
N VAL A 206 -7.58 -6.15 -12.36
CA VAL A 206 -8.24 -7.04 -13.33
C VAL A 206 -9.69 -6.59 -13.47
N VAL A 207 -10.16 -6.42 -14.71
CA VAL A 207 -11.59 -6.26 -15.01
C VAL A 207 -12.00 -7.39 -15.94
N GLY A 208 -12.90 -8.24 -15.46
CA GLY A 208 -13.80 -8.98 -16.33
C GLY A 208 -14.90 -8.02 -16.76
N ALA A 209 -14.77 -7.45 -17.95
CA ALA A 209 -15.86 -6.70 -18.56
C ALA A 209 -16.82 -7.72 -19.19
N ASN A 210 -17.98 -7.94 -18.56
CA ASN A 210 -19.10 -8.55 -19.26
C ASN A 210 -19.56 -7.56 -20.34
N GLN A 211 -19.13 -7.79 -21.58
CA GLN A 211 -19.79 -7.22 -22.74
C GLN A 211 -21.12 -7.95 -22.92
N SER A 212 -22.23 -7.25 -22.78
CA SER A 212 -23.49 -7.60 -23.43
C SER A 212 -23.87 -6.44 -24.35
N VAL A 213 -24.14 -6.80 -25.59
CA VAL A 213 -24.28 -5.95 -26.77
C VAL A 213 -25.77 -5.87 -27.14
N CYS A 214 -26.14 -4.74 -27.77
CA CYS A 214 -27.38 -4.42 -28.50
C CYS A 214 -28.63 -3.95 -27.74
N CYS A 215 -28.95 -2.66 -27.97
CA CYS A 215 -30.31 -2.13 -27.98
C CYS A 215 -31.11 -2.67 -29.19
N PRO A 216 -32.45 -2.68 -29.09
CA PRO A 216 -33.20 -1.72 -29.91
C PRO A 216 -34.34 -1.01 -29.15
N SER A 217 -34.65 0.22 -29.57
CA SER A 217 -35.87 0.94 -29.20
C SER A 217 -37.14 0.22 -29.67
N PRO A 218 -38.26 0.44 -28.97
CA PRO A 218 -39.42 0.99 -29.66
C PRO A 218 -40.16 2.09 -28.87
N ARG A 219 -41.04 2.75 -29.63
CA ARG A 219 -41.81 3.99 -29.37
C ARG A 219 -42.93 3.84 -28.34
N ASP A 220 -43.20 4.98 -27.69
CA ASP A 220 -44.47 5.57 -27.22
C ASP A 220 -45.66 4.68 -26.86
N SER A 221 -46.07 4.71 -25.58
CA SER A 221 -47.40 5.21 -25.15
C SER A 221 -47.56 5.24 -23.61
N GLU A 222 -47.86 6.44 -23.11
CA GLU A 222 -48.84 6.83 -22.08
C GLU A 222 -49.07 6.10 -20.72
N VAL A 223 -49.01 6.96 -19.68
CA VAL A 223 -49.85 7.07 -18.46
C VAL A 223 -49.80 5.95 -17.40
N LEU A 224 -49.30 6.27 -16.19
CA LEU A 224 -50.11 6.51 -14.98
C LEU A 224 -49.24 6.65 -13.71
N ASN A 225 -49.61 7.63 -12.89
CA ASN A 225 -49.17 7.90 -11.52
C ASN A 225 -48.86 6.68 -10.63
N LYS A 226 -47.74 6.75 -9.88
CA LYS A 226 -47.73 6.50 -8.42
C LYS A 226 -46.39 6.95 -7.80
N SER A 227 -46.47 7.97 -6.97
CA SER A 227 -45.42 8.36 -6.02
C SER A 227 -45.18 7.22 -5.03
N GLN A 228 -44.08 6.51 -5.18
CA GLN A 228 -43.52 5.65 -4.13
C GLN A 228 -42.26 6.29 -3.59
N SER A 229 -42.35 6.72 -2.34
CA SER A 229 -41.22 7.07 -1.49
C SER A 229 -40.42 5.80 -1.24
N VAL A 230 -39.41 5.57 -2.07
CA VAL A 230 -38.43 4.50 -1.87
C VAL A 230 -37.47 4.98 -0.78
N ARG A 231 -37.67 4.47 0.43
CA ARG A 231 -36.61 4.47 1.44
C ARG A 231 -35.48 3.61 0.88
N HIS A 232 -34.43 4.25 0.37
CA HIS A 232 -33.15 3.58 0.19
C HIS A 232 -32.63 3.18 1.57
N SER A 233 -32.97 1.95 1.99
CA SER A 233 -32.14 1.26 2.97
C SER A 233 -30.77 1.11 2.33
N ALA A 234 -29.79 1.85 2.86
CA ALA A 234 -28.39 1.65 2.56
C ALA A 234 -28.03 0.24 3.06
N GLY A 235 -28.27 -0.76 2.20
CA GLY A 235 -27.78 -2.11 2.37
C GLY A 235 -26.26 -1.98 2.44
N ASN A 236 -25.73 -2.08 3.65
CA ASN A 236 -24.32 -1.98 3.95
C ASN A 236 -23.66 -3.26 3.41
N SER A 237 -23.53 -3.33 2.09
CA SER A 237 -22.89 -4.43 1.39
C SER A 237 -21.41 -4.33 1.74
N GLN A 238 -21.03 -5.07 2.78
CA GLN A 238 -19.65 -5.16 3.23
C GLN A 238 -18.84 -5.84 2.12
N GLN A 239 -18.34 -5.05 1.17
CA GLN A 239 -17.44 -5.56 0.16
C GLN A 239 -16.15 -6.03 0.83
N LEU A 240 -15.75 -7.24 0.48
CA LEU A 240 -14.80 -8.04 1.24
C LEU A 240 -13.38 -7.78 0.73
N CYS A 241 -12.51 -7.23 1.57
CA CYS A 241 -11.06 -7.30 1.35
C CYS A 241 -10.59 -8.73 1.68
N GLN A 242 -10.19 -9.52 0.69
CA GLN A 242 -9.71 -10.89 0.90
C GLN A 242 -8.19 -10.95 0.82
N VAL A 243 -7.57 -11.64 1.78
CA VAL A 243 -6.17 -12.07 1.67
C VAL A 243 -6.18 -13.45 1.03
N GLN A 244 -5.55 -13.58 -0.14
CA GLN A 244 -5.36 -14.86 -0.80
C GLN A 244 -3.91 -15.30 -0.67
N GLU A 245 -3.73 -16.51 -0.18
CA GLU A 245 -2.47 -17.25 -0.21
C GLU A 245 -2.53 -18.18 -1.44
N ASN A 246 -1.43 -18.28 -2.19
CA ASN A 246 -1.23 -19.21 -3.31
C ASN A 246 -1.67 -18.78 -4.73
N LEU A 247 -1.76 -17.48 -5.03
CA LEU A 247 -1.78 -17.06 -6.44
C LEU A 247 -0.35 -16.99 -6.99
N ILE A 248 -0.04 -17.86 -7.94
CA ILE A 248 1.18 -17.78 -8.76
C ILE A 248 0.81 -16.96 -10.02
N PHE A 249 1.52 -15.84 -10.23
CA PHE A 249 1.41 -15.00 -11.42
C PHE A 249 2.38 -15.46 -12.52
#